data_AF-A0A6V8L631-F1
#
_entry.id   AF-A0A6V8L631-F1
#
_cell.length_a   1.000
_cell.length_b   1.000
_cell.length_c   1.000
_cell.angle_alpha   90.00
_cell.angle_beta   90.00
_cell.angle_gamma   90.00
#
_symmetry.space_group_name_H-M   'P 1'
#
loop_
_entity.id
_entity.type
_entity.pdbx_description
1 polymer ?
#
loop_
_entity_poly.entity_id
_entity_poly.type
_entity_poly.pdbx_seq_one_letter_code
_entity_poly.pdbx_strand_id
1 'polypeptide(L)'
;MNADMIASFLDEHLGSDLVAAFIYGSVASGRAGPASDLDCFVLVRKPLASADLETVKTDFGVLQRRLGYEPDLEYPIELFTADVCHAALGSDLLHHVLSDAAATGHIDPHLAEHDNVEVLRALLDRRIVIRHAPALDLLTARAHDVLGQHPAPPGQLRRILGLDREQPIRL
;
A
#
# COMPACT_ATOMS: atom_id res chain seq x y z
N MET A 1 5.78 -16.72 4.77
CA MET A 1 6.32 -15.45 4.25
C MET A 1 7.62 -15.16 4.99
N ASN A 2 8.73 -14.94 4.28
CA ASN A 2 10.03 -14.71 4.90
C ASN A 2 10.31 -13.20 5.03
N ALA A 3 9.69 -12.57 6.03
CA ALA A 3 9.82 -11.13 6.29
C ALA A 3 11.30 -10.69 6.40
N ASP A 4 12.17 -11.58 6.88
CA ASP A 4 13.61 -11.33 7.02
C ASP A 4 14.30 -11.15 5.66
N MET A 5 13.88 -11.88 4.62
CA MET A 5 14.42 -11.71 3.27
C MET A 5 14.00 -10.36 2.67
N ILE A 6 12.77 -9.92 2.91
CA ILE A 6 12.26 -8.62 2.47
C ILE A 6 13.00 -7.50 3.23
N ALA A 7 13.14 -7.62 4.55
CA ALA A 7 13.91 -6.67 5.35
C ALA A 7 15.36 -6.54 4.88
N SER A 8 16.03 -7.68 4.64
CA SER A 8 17.42 -7.70 4.16
C SER A 8 17.55 -7.04 2.79
N PHE A 9 16.64 -7.35 1.86
CA PHE A 9 16.59 -6.71 0.54
C PHE A 9 16.45 -5.19 0.68
N LEU A 10 15.47 -4.73 1.46
CA LEU A 10 15.20 -3.31 1.60
C LEU A 10 16.39 -2.58 2.25
N ASP A 11 17.07 -3.21 3.22
CA ASP A 11 18.29 -2.66 3.82
C ASP A 11 19.47 -2.58 2.84
N GLU A 12 19.67 -3.61 2.01
CA GLU A 12 20.73 -3.63 1.00
C GLU A 12 20.54 -2.53 -0.05
N HIS A 13 19.31 -2.34 -0.52
CA HIS A 13 19.00 -1.41 -1.60
C HIS A 13 18.78 0.04 -1.16
N LEU A 14 18.20 0.25 0.03
CA LEU A 14 17.76 1.57 0.48
C LEU A 14 18.54 2.08 1.70
N GLY A 15 19.14 1.19 2.49
CA GLY A 15 19.97 1.52 3.64
C GLY A 15 19.37 2.61 4.53
N SER A 16 20.09 3.73 4.67
CA SER A 16 19.68 4.87 5.50
C SER A 16 18.49 5.68 4.98
N ASP A 17 18.12 5.50 3.71
CA ASP A 17 16.96 6.15 3.11
C ASP A 17 15.66 5.41 3.41
N LEU A 18 15.71 4.15 3.86
CA LEU A 18 14.54 3.38 4.29
C LEU A 18 14.01 3.88 5.64
N VAL A 19 12.76 4.36 5.66
CA VAL A 19 12.10 4.85 6.87
C VAL A 19 11.18 3.78 7.47
N ALA A 20 10.25 3.25 6.69
CA ALA A 20 9.30 2.23 7.12
C ALA A 20 8.92 1.34 5.94
N ALA A 21 8.46 0.13 6.21
CA ALA A 21 7.94 -0.77 5.17
C ALA A 21 6.94 -1.76 5.75
N PHE A 22 5.94 -2.12 4.96
CA PHE A 22 4.99 -3.17 5.31
C PHE A 22 4.43 -3.84 4.06
N ILE A 23 4.02 -5.09 4.25
CA ILE A 23 3.24 -5.84 3.25
C ILE A 23 1.76 -5.64 3.57
N TYR A 24 0.94 -5.42 2.55
CA TYR A 24 -0.51 -5.28 2.68
C TYR A 24 -1.25 -6.21 1.70
N GLY A 25 -2.55 -5.99 1.49
CA GLY A 25 -3.30 -6.68 0.45
C GLY A 25 -3.49 -8.18 0.70
N SER A 26 -3.37 -8.96 -0.37
CA SER A 26 -3.73 -10.39 -0.35
C SER A 26 -2.84 -11.22 0.58
N VAL A 27 -1.53 -10.91 0.62
CA VAL A 27 -0.54 -11.59 1.47
C VAL A 27 -0.80 -11.27 2.94
N ALA A 28 -0.94 -9.99 3.30
CA ALA A 28 -1.14 -9.59 4.68
C ALA A 28 -2.49 -10.06 5.27
N SER A 29 -3.49 -10.26 4.40
CA SER A 29 -4.79 -10.79 4.78
C SER A 29 -4.87 -12.33 4.79
N GLY A 30 -3.80 -13.04 4.42
CA GLY A 30 -3.76 -14.51 4.37
C GLY A 30 -4.58 -15.12 3.22
N ARG A 31 -4.82 -14.34 2.16
CA ARG A 31 -5.62 -14.72 0.98
C ARG A 31 -4.81 -14.88 -0.30
N ALA A 32 -3.49 -14.70 -0.23
CA ALA A 32 -2.62 -14.87 -1.38
C ALA A 32 -2.78 -16.28 -1.98
N GLY A 33 -3.00 -16.34 -3.29
CA GLY A 33 -3.06 -17.55 -4.08
C GLY A 33 -1.79 -17.74 -4.93
N PRO A 34 -1.76 -18.79 -5.79
CA PRO A 34 -0.59 -19.10 -6.62
C PRO A 34 -0.19 -18.03 -7.64
N ALA A 35 -1.11 -17.12 -7.98
CA ALA A 35 -0.89 -16.01 -8.92
C ALA A 35 -0.95 -14.64 -8.22
N SER A 36 -0.84 -14.62 -6.89
CA SER A 36 -0.77 -13.37 -6.15
C SER A 36 0.62 -12.78 -6.24
N ASP A 37 0.67 -11.48 -6.42
CA ASP A 37 1.80 -10.63 -6.18
C ASP A 37 1.95 -10.33 -4.68
N LEU A 38 3.00 -9.58 -4.37
CA LEU A 38 3.29 -9.11 -3.02
C LEU A 38 3.25 -7.58 -3.00
N ASP A 39 2.13 -7.06 -2.51
CA ASP A 39 1.91 -5.63 -2.28
C ASP A 39 2.84 -5.12 -1.17
N CYS A 40 3.84 -4.33 -1.53
CA CYS A 40 4.84 -3.80 -0.60
C CYS A 40 4.85 -2.28 -0.61
N PHE A 41 4.43 -1.68 0.51
CA PHE A 41 4.51 -0.24 0.72
C PHE A 41 5.82 0.10 1.43
N VAL A 42 6.61 0.98 0.83
CA VAL A 42 7.90 1.44 1.35
C VAL A 42 7.91 2.95 1.48
N LEU A 43 8.19 3.42 2.68
CA LEU A 43 8.42 4.83 2.96
C LEU A 43 9.92 5.12 2.93
N VAL A 44 10.33 6.02 2.04
CA VAL A 44 11.71 6.48 1.90
C VAL A 44 11.85 7.95 2.29
N ARG A 45 13.06 8.33 2.73
CA ARG A 45 13.37 9.68 3.19
C ARG A 45 13.31 10.72 2.07
N LYS A 46 13.73 10.33 0.87
CA LYS A 46 13.79 11.17 -0.33
C LYS A 46 13.45 10.31 -1.56
N PRO A 47 12.97 10.92 -2.66
CA PRO A 47 12.77 10.19 -3.90
C PRO A 47 14.09 9.56 -4.38
N LEU A 48 14.01 8.35 -4.89
CA LEU A 48 15.14 7.69 -5.53
C LEU A 48 15.41 8.34 -6.90
N ALA A 49 16.66 8.29 -7.35
CA ALA A 49 16.96 8.57 -8.75
C ALA A 49 16.32 7.50 -9.64
N SER A 50 15.92 7.85 -10.86
CA SER A 50 15.22 6.91 -11.75
C SER A 50 15.99 5.61 -11.99
N ALA A 51 17.32 5.67 -12.12
CA ALA A 51 18.15 4.47 -12.28
C ALA A 51 18.06 3.53 -11.06
N ASP A 52 18.16 4.09 -9.85
CA ASP A 52 18.08 3.31 -8.62
C ASP A 52 16.67 2.72 -8.42
N LEU A 53 15.63 3.51 -8.76
CA LEU A 53 14.24 3.05 -8.71
C LEU A 53 14.01 1.83 -9.61
N GLU A 54 14.48 1.88 -10.86
CA GLU A 54 14.34 0.77 -11.81
C GLU A 54 15.12 -0.48 -11.36
N THR A 55 16.30 -0.29 -10.75
CA THR A 55 17.05 -1.40 -10.14
C THR A 55 16.27 -2.03 -8.99
N VAL A 56 15.78 -1.22 -8.05
CA VAL A 56 14.99 -1.72 -6.91
C VAL A 56 13.73 -2.45 -7.39
N LYS A 57 13.00 -1.90 -8.36
CA LYS A 57 11.81 -2.54 -8.95
C LYS A 57 12.15 -3.89 -9.58
N THR A 58 13.19 -3.93 -10.41
CA THR A 58 13.63 -5.16 -11.08
C THR A 58 14.01 -6.25 -10.08
N ASP A 59 14.85 -5.90 -9.10
CA ASP A 59 15.39 -6.86 -8.14
C ASP A 59 14.32 -7.30 -7.13
N PHE A 60 13.38 -6.42 -6.77
CA PHE A 60 12.25 -6.81 -5.94
C PHE A 60 11.31 -7.76 -6.68
N GLY A 61 11.07 -7.55 -7.98
CA GLY A 61 10.35 -8.52 -8.82
C GLY A 61 11.04 -9.89 -8.87
N VAL A 62 12.38 -9.94 -8.88
CA VAL A 62 13.14 -11.20 -8.74
C VAL A 62 12.95 -11.81 -7.36
N LEU A 63 12.97 -11.01 -6.29
CA LEU A 63 12.71 -11.48 -4.93
C LEU A 63 11.31 -12.08 -4.79
N GLN A 64 10.28 -11.42 -5.31
CA GLN A 64 8.90 -11.92 -5.29
C GLN A 64 8.80 -13.33 -5.91
N ARG A 65 9.39 -13.54 -7.10
CA ARG A 65 9.44 -14.86 -7.75
C ARG A 65 10.15 -15.90 -6.90
N ARG A 66 11.27 -15.54 -6.25
CA ARG A 66 11.99 -16.45 -5.34
C ARG A 66 11.18 -16.83 -4.11
N LEU A 67 10.28 -15.95 -3.68
CA LEU A 67 9.33 -16.19 -2.59
C LEU A 67 8.07 -16.95 -3.03
N GLY A 68 7.91 -17.22 -4.33
CA GLY A 68 6.79 -17.95 -4.91
C GLY A 68 5.59 -17.09 -5.31
N TYR A 69 5.79 -15.77 -5.46
CA TYR A 69 4.76 -14.82 -5.91
C TYR A 69 4.95 -14.45 -7.39
N GLU A 70 3.87 -14.01 -8.03
CA GLU A 70 3.88 -13.51 -9.40
C GLU A 70 3.92 -11.97 -9.36
N PRO A 71 5.06 -11.31 -9.67
CA PRO A 71 5.17 -9.87 -9.48
C PRO A 71 4.33 -9.09 -10.50
N ASP A 72 3.69 -8.02 -10.03
CA ASP A 72 3.28 -6.92 -10.90
C ASP A 72 4.53 -6.34 -11.58
N LEU A 73 4.51 -6.26 -12.91
CA LEU A 73 5.64 -5.79 -13.71
C LEU A 73 5.71 -4.26 -13.79
N GLU A 74 4.60 -3.57 -13.58
CA GLU A 74 4.52 -2.11 -13.58
C GLU A 74 4.85 -1.55 -12.19
N TYR A 75 4.32 -2.20 -11.15
CA TYR A 75 4.44 -1.79 -9.75
C TYR A 75 4.86 -2.94 -8.82
N PRO A 76 6.06 -3.54 -9.02
CA PRO A 76 6.52 -4.63 -8.16
C PRO A 76 6.72 -4.19 -6.70
N ILE A 77 6.92 -2.89 -6.46
CA ILE A 77 7.08 -2.31 -5.14
C ILE A 77 6.65 -0.84 -5.17
N GLU A 78 5.96 -0.42 -4.12
CA GLU A 78 5.42 0.92 -3.99
C GLU A 78 6.31 1.77 -3.10
N LEU A 79 7.03 2.73 -3.68
CA LEU A 79 7.96 3.61 -2.96
C LEU A 79 7.43 5.03 -2.88
N PHE A 80 7.20 5.49 -1.65
CA PHE A 80 6.70 6.83 -1.38
C PHE A 80 7.59 7.61 -0.44
N THR A 81 7.55 8.93 -0.55
CA THR A 81 8.01 9.83 0.52
C THR A 81 6.84 10.23 1.39
N ALA A 82 7.12 10.71 2.61
CA ALA A 82 6.07 11.24 3.48
C ALA A 82 5.29 12.40 2.82
N ASP A 83 5.99 13.25 2.07
CA ASP A 83 5.39 14.38 1.36
C ASP A 83 4.42 13.92 0.27
N VAL A 84 4.78 12.89 -0.50
CA VAL A 84 3.89 12.28 -1.50
C VAL A 84 2.65 11.68 -0.83
N CYS A 85 2.81 10.95 0.27
CA CYS A 85 1.67 10.41 1.02
C CYS A 85 0.75 11.50 1.56
N HIS A 86 1.32 12.58 2.11
CA HIS A 86 0.53 13.72 2.60
C HIS A 86 -0.23 14.42 1.47
N ALA A 87 0.41 14.62 0.31
CA ALA A 87 -0.22 15.21 -0.86
C ALA A 87 -1.36 14.32 -1.39
N ALA A 88 -1.13 13.01 -1.49
CA ALA A 88 -2.14 12.02 -1.86
C ALA A 88 -3.36 12.08 -0.96
N LEU A 89 -3.14 12.01 0.36
CA LEU A 89 -4.19 12.03 1.39
C LEU A 89 -4.91 13.39 1.53
N GLY A 90 -4.32 14.47 1.01
CA GLY A 90 -4.90 15.82 1.02
C GLY A 90 -5.45 16.26 -0.34
N SER A 91 -5.46 15.39 -1.34
CA SER A 91 -5.80 15.77 -2.72
C SER A 91 -7.30 15.92 -2.95
N ASP A 92 -7.69 16.94 -3.72
CA ASP A 92 -9.07 17.11 -4.19
C ASP A 92 -9.54 15.91 -5.01
N LEU A 93 -8.62 15.28 -5.75
CA LEU A 93 -8.90 14.06 -6.50
C LEU A 93 -9.39 12.95 -5.57
N LEU A 94 -8.69 12.67 -4.47
CA LEU A 94 -9.09 11.62 -3.52
C LEU A 94 -10.46 11.92 -2.92
N HIS A 95 -10.72 13.18 -2.56
CA HIS A 95 -12.03 13.60 -2.07
C HIS A 95 -13.14 13.38 -3.10
N HIS A 96 -12.88 13.68 -4.37
CA HIS A 96 -13.82 13.45 -5.46
C HIS A 96 -14.08 11.94 -5.66
N VAL A 97 -13.02 11.12 -5.70
CA VAL A 97 -13.13 9.66 -5.82
C VAL A 97 -13.99 9.08 -4.69
N LEU A 98 -13.75 9.48 -3.44
CA LEU A 98 -14.51 8.98 -2.30
C LEU A 98 -15.98 9.42 -2.34
N SER A 99 -16.25 10.65 -2.80
CA SER A 99 -17.60 11.19 -2.91
C SER A 99 -18.40 10.42 -3.98
N ASP A 100 -17.80 10.25 -5.16
CA ASP A 100 -18.41 9.52 -6.26
C ASP A 100 -18.62 8.06 -5.87
N ALA A 101 -17.61 7.43 -5.27
CA ALA A 101 -17.72 6.05 -4.85
C ALA A 101 -18.76 5.84 -3.74
N ALA A 102 -18.93 6.81 -2.84
CA ALA A 102 -20.01 6.77 -1.84
C ALA A 102 -21.39 6.88 -2.49
N ALA A 103 -21.52 7.64 -3.58
CA ALA A 103 -22.78 7.81 -4.31
C ALA A 103 -23.13 6.59 -5.19
N THR A 104 -22.12 5.98 -5.83
CA THR A 104 -22.30 4.86 -6.79
C THR A 104 -22.11 3.48 -6.15
N GLY A 105 -21.54 3.42 -4.94
CA GLY A 105 -21.21 2.18 -4.23
C GLY A 105 -19.96 1.46 -4.73
N HIS A 106 -19.19 2.05 -5.65
CA HIS A 106 -17.95 1.46 -6.19
C HIS A 106 -16.97 2.54 -6.65
N ILE A 107 -15.68 2.20 -6.64
CA ILE A 107 -14.63 3.08 -7.21
C ILE A 107 -14.55 2.82 -8.71
N ASP A 108 -14.41 3.88 -9.51
CA ASP A 108 -14.09 3.75 -10.94
C ASP A 108 -12.80 2.92 -11.09
N PRO A 109 -12.81 1.82 -11.86
CA PRO A 109 -11.62 1.00 -12.07
C PRO A 109 -10.38 1.78 -12.50
N HIS A 110 -10.54 2.83 -13.32
CA HIS A 110 -9.42 3.66 -13.77
C HIS A 110 -8.80 4.52 -12.66
N LEU A 111 -9.57 4.80 -11.61
CA LEU A 111 -9.11 5.55 -10.45
C LEU A 111 -8.68 4.64 -9.29
N ALA A 112 -9.08 3.36 -9.31
CA ALA A 112 -8.76 2.40 -8.25
C ALA A 112 -7.25 2.13 -8.13
N GLU A 113 -6.53 2.23 -9.24
CA GLU A 113 -5.08 2.05 -9.36
C GLU A 113 -4.30 3.37 -9.23
N HIS A 114 -4.98 4.49 -9.04
CA HIS A 114 -4.31 5.78 -8.88
C HIS A 114 -3.60 5.85 -7.51
N ASP A 115 -2.35 6.33 -7.48
CA ASP A 115 -1.50 6.43 -6.26
C ASP A 115 -2.26 6.96 -5.03
N ASN A 116 -3.05 8.03 -5.18
CA ASN A 116 -3.84 8.59 -4.07
C ASN A 116 -4.79 7.58 -3.40
N VAL A 117 -5.45 6.74 -4.21
CA VAL A 117 -6.35 5.69 -3.73
C VAL A 117 -5.53 4.55 -3.14
N GLU A 118 -4.41 4.20 -3.78
CA GLU A 118 -3.53 3.14 -3.32
C GLU A 118 -2.88 3.46 -1.97
N VAL A 119 -2.35 4.67 -1.79
CA VAL A 119 -1.83 5.17 -0.51
C VAL A 119 -2.90 5.09 0.58
N LEU A 120 -4.12 5.54 0.30
CA LEU A 120 -5.23 5.47 1.27
C LEU A 120 -5.55 4.01 1.62
N ARG A 121 -5.64 3.13 0.63
CA ARG A 121 -5.94 1.70 0.82
C ARG A 121 -4.84 1.01 1.63
N ALA A 122 -3.59 1.12 1.21
CA ALA A 122 -2.44 0.50 1.85
C ALA A 122 -2.31 0.91 3.33
N LEU A 123 -2.50 2.19 3.65
CA LEU A 123 -2.41 2.69 5.03
C LEU A 123 -3.55 2.22 5.94
N LEU A 124 -4.71 1.85 5.37
CA LEU A 124 -5.90 1.44 6.11
C LEU A 124 -6.17 -0.08 6.11
N ASP A 125 -5.41 -0.83 5.32
CA ASP A 125 -5.52 -2.28 5.21
C ASP A 125 -4.81 -3.00 6.38
N ARG A 126 -5.04 -4.31 6.46
CA ARG A 126 -4.24 -5.20 7.27
C ARG A 126 -2.81 -5.23 6.73
N ARG A 127 -1.85 -5.17 7.65
CA ARG A 127 -0.43 -5.09 7.29
C ARG A 127 0.44 -6.06 8.08
N ILE A 128 1.46 -6.58 7.42
CA ILE A 128 2.59 -7.24 8.08
C ILE A 128 3.75 -6.24 8.06
N VAL A 129 4.04 -5.66 9.21
CA VAL A 129 5.08 -4.62 9.33
C VAL A 129 6.45 -5.27 9.19
N ILE A 130 7.23 -4.80 8.21
CA ILE A 130 8.62 -5.21 7.98
C ILE A 130 9.57 -4.27 8.74
N ARG A 131 9.30 -2.96 8.66
CA ARG A 131 10.00 -1.92 9.42
C ARG A 131 9.01 -0.87 9.90
N HIS A 132 9.05 -0.59 11.19
CA HIS A 132 8.24 0.45 11.82
C HIS A 132 9.00 1.77 11.95
N ALA A 133 8.29 2.88 11.83
CA ALA A 133 8.74 4.19 12.24
C ALA A 133 7.53 5.08 12.62
N PRO A 134 7.68 6.10 13.50
CA PRO A 134 6.59 7.00 13.88
C PRO A 134 5.90 7.70 12.71
N ALA A 135 6.63 7.96 11.61
CA ALA A 135 6.05 8.53 10.40
C ALA A 135 4.93 7.67 9.81
N LEU A 136 5.05 6.33 9.89
CA LEU A 136 4.00 5.42 9.43
C LEU A 136 2.73 5.55 10.27
N ASP A 137 2.85 5.71 11.59
CA ASP A 137 1.71 5.87 12.48
C ASP A 137 0.98 7.18 12.20
N LEU A 138 1.72 8.27 11.96
CA LEU A 138 1.15 9.58 11.60
C LEU A 138 0.39 9.51 10.26
N LEU A 139 0.95 8.86 9.25
CA LEU A 139 0.28 8.67 7.95
C LEU A 139 -0.97 7.78 8.10
N THR A 140 -0.90 6.74 8.91
CA THR A 140 -2.04 5.86 9.19
C THR A 140 -3.17 6.64 9.89
N ALA A 141 -2.84 7.44 10.90
CA ALA A 141 -3.81 8.30 11.58
C ALA A 141 -4.44 9.30 10.60
N ARG A 142 -3.63 9.91 9.73
CA ARG A 142 -4.13 10.83 8.70
C ARG A 142 -5.08 10.14 7.72
N ALA A 143 -4.77 8.92 7.29
CA ALA A 143 -5.66 8.13 6.44
C ALA A 143 -7.02 7.85 7.12
N HIS A 144 -7.02 7.57 8.43
CA HIS A 144 -8.25 7.44 9.21
C HIS A 144 -9.03 8.76 9.29
N ASP A 145 -8.34 9.89 9.47
CA ASP A 145 -8.98 11.22 9.48
C ASP A 145 -9.66 11.54 8.15
N VAL A 146 -9.05 11.18 7.02
CA VAL A 146 -9.67 11.36 5.68
C VAL A 146 -11.02 10.67 5.60
N LEU A 147 -11.13 9.42 6.08
CA LEU A 147 -12.42 8.72 6.13
C LEU A 147 -13.38 9.33 7.17
N GLY A 148 -12.86 9.80 8.30
CA GLY A 148 -13.66 10.39 9.39
C GLY A 148 -14.25 11.76 9.04
N GLN A 149 -13.63 12.50 8.14
CA GLN A 149 -14.10 13.81 7.66
C GLN A 149 -15.14 13.69 6.54
N HIS A 150 -15.26 12.51 5.91
CA HIS A 150 -16.19 12.30 4.82
C HIS A 150 -17.64 12.15 5.36
N PRO A 151 -18.67 12.70 4.69
CA PRO A 151 -20.07 12.61 5.16
C PRO A 151 -20.63 11.17 5.19
N ALA A 152 -20.14 10.30 4.31
CA ALA A 152 -20.54 8.89 4.29
C ALA A 152 -19.93 8.13 5.49
N PRO A 153 -20.64 7.13 6.06
CA PRO A 153 -20.12 6.33 7.17
C PRO A 153 -18.76 5.68 6.84
N PRO A 154 -17.76 5.71 7.75
CA PRO A 154 -16.44 5.13 7.49
C PRO A 154 -16.47 3.65 7.07
N GLY A 155 -17.34 2.83 7.68
CA GLY A 155 -17.50 1.42 7.30
C GLY A 155 -18.14 1.21 5.91
N GLN A 156 -18.84 2.20 5.36
CA GLN A 156 -19.26 2.16 3.96
C GLN A 156 -18.05 2.36 3.05
N LEU A 157 -17.24 3.39 3.32
CA LEU A 157 -16.05 3.70 2.51
C LEU A 157 -15.02 2.58 2.56
N ARG A 158 -14.79 1.98 3.74
CA ARG A 158 -13.89 0.82 3.88
C ARG A 158 -14.36 -0.38 3.06
N ARG A 159 -15.66 -0.67 3.01
CA ARG A 159 -16.21 -1.73 2.13
C ARG A 159 -15.99 -1.43 0.65
N ILE A 160 -16.25 -0.19 0.23
CA ILE A 160 -16.05 0.28 -1.14
C ILE A 160 -14.57 0.17 -1.56
N LEU A 161 -13.65 0.54 -0.65
CA LEU A 161 -12.20 0.40 -0.82
C LEU A 161 -11.70 -1.06 -0.72
N GLY A 162 -12.60 -2.03 -0.47
CA GLY A 162 -12.26 -3.45 -0.36
C GLY A 162 -11.56 -3.86 0.95
N LEU A 163 -11.54 -2.99 1.97
CA LEU A 163 -10.79 -3.16 3.22
C LEU A 163 -11.54 -3.97 4.30
N ASP A 164 -12.86 -4.08 4.17
CA ASP A 164 -13.75 -4.78 5.13
C ASP A 164 -14.10 -6.21 4.69
N ARG A 165 -13.26 -6.83 3.85
CA ARG A 165 -13.45 -8.23 3.45
C ARG A 165 -13.11 -9.18 4.60
N GLU A 166 -14.03 -9.33 5.56
CA GLU A 166 -14.11 -10.53 6.39
C GLU A 166 -14.68 -11.68 5.54
N GLN A 167 -13.97 -12.79 5.46
CA GLN A 167 -14.61 -14.09 5.22
C GLN A 167 -14.06 -15.12 6.21
N PRO A 168 -14.92 -16.07 6.64
CA PRO A 168 -14.81 -16.74 7.91
C PRO A 168 -13.65 -17.74 7.89
N ILE A 169 -12.92 -17.82 9.00
CA ILE A 169 -12.11 -19.00 9.30
C ILE A 169 -13.11 -20.16 9.46
N ARG A 170 -13.35 -20.92 8.38
CA ARG A 170 -13.88 -22.27 8.53
C ARG A 170 -12.73 -23.13 9.02
N LEU A 171 -12.72 -23.33 10.34
CA LEU A 171 -11.96 -24.41 11.00
C LEU A 171 -12.45 -25.77 10.48
#